data_AF-A0AB74A287-F1
#
_entry.id   AF-A0AB74A287-F1
#
_cell.length_a   1.000
_cell.length_b   1.000
_cell.length_c   1.000
_cell.angle_alpha   90.00
_cell.angle_beta   90.00
_cell.angle_gamma   90.00
#
_symmetry.space_group_name_H-M   'P 1'
#
loop_
_entity.id
_entity.type
_entity.pdbx_description
1 polymer ?
#
loop_
_entity_poly.entity_id
_entity_poly.type
_entity_poly.pdbx_seq_one_letter_code
_entity_poly.pdbx_strand_id
1 'polypeptide(L)'
;MSALSLRKVDALLAQATRALGAGRRLGFSARGQHAELSLLPQHEDARIPADGVWLNTAVGPLLLSDAEALLSLLGEVPFTLGGEPQAWYWQLFNQRLSPVIADLLAPVAPFSDAPTEPAIGCRVLVRLGSERLDAHLHAAPATLLRLLGSADWQVLNRDVDQSWSVATPLIVGELSLTREQIASLRPGDVVLPARCRFDSAGQGSVTLAGRQWAARTDQQAQHLFLQLGHEEHSHHEY
;
A
#
# COMPACT_ATOMS: atom_id res chain seq x y z
N MET A 1 24.57 8.64 19.60
CA MET A 1 23.41 8.67 18.69
C MET A 1 22.39 7.71 19.25
N SER A 2 21.22 8.18 19.68
CA SER A 2 20.15 7.30 20.17
C SER A 2 19.54 6.58 18.96
N ALA A 3 19.46 5.26 19.00
CA ALA A 3 18.83 4.49 17.95
C ALA A 3 17.34 4.84 17.87
N LEU A 4 16.84 5.11 16.66
CA LEU A 4 15.41 5.30 16.41
C LEU A 4 14.66 4.03 16.87
N SER A 5 13.91 4.15 17.98
CA SER A 5 13.02 3.10 18.45
C SER A 5 11.77 3.10 17.57
N LEU A 6 11.87 2.47 16.40
CA LEU A 6 10.72 2.29 15.51
C LEU A 6 9.70 1.36 16.18
N ARG A 7 8.42 1.69 16.02
CA ARG A 7 7.32 0.83 16.46
C ARG A 7 7.45 -0.52 15.76
N LYS A 8 7.46 -1.61 16.53
CA LYS A 8 7.36 -2.95 15.97
C LYS A 8 5.97 -3.10 15.35
N VAL A 9 5.94 -3.26 14.03
CA VAL A 9 4.71 -3.57 13.30
C VAL A 9 4.61 -5.08 13.21
N ASP A 10 3.44 -5.62 13.54
CA ASP A 10 3.16 -7.04 13.37
C ASP A 10 3.35 -7.46 11.89
N ALA A 11 3.95 -8.62 11.66
CA ALA A 11 4.33 -9.06 10.32
C ALA A 11 3.12 -9.25 9.40
N LEU A 12 2.01 -9.76 9.95
CA LEU A 12 0.78 -10.01 9.22
C LEU A 12 0.05 -8.70 8.91
N LEU A 13 0.02 -7.78 9.87
CA LEU A 13 -0.48 -6.42 9.65
C LEU A 13 0.32 -5.72 8.53
N ALA A 14 1.65 -5.83 8.54
CA ALA A 14 2.50 -5.25 7.51
C ALA A 14 2.28 -5.90 6.13
N GLN A 15 2.00 -7.20 6.09
CA GLN A 15 1.67 -7.88 4.84
C GLN A 15 0.31 -7.43 4.30
N ALA A 16 -0.71 -7.34 5.15
CA ALA A 16 -2.06 -6.91 4.77
C ALA A 16 -2.08 -5.47 4.25
N THR A 17 -1.40 -4.54 4.92
CA THR A 17 -1.30 -3.13 4.45
C THR A 17 -0.54 -3.02 3.14
N ARG A 18 0.55 -3.77 2.95
CA ARG A 18 1.26 -3.83 1.66
C ARG A 18 0.41 -4.44 0.55
N ALA A 19 -0.35 -5.48 0.85
CA ALA A 19 -1.24 -6.11 -0.12
C ALA A 19 -2.35 -5.15 -0.54
N LEU A 20 -2.93 -4.38 0.38
CA LEU A 20 -3.90 -3.33 0.07
C LEU A 20 -3.27 -2.19 -0.75
N GLY A 21 -2.06 -1.75 -0.38
CA GLY A 21 -1.32 -0.72 -1.09
C GLY A 21 -2.07 0.61 -1.15
N ALA A 22 -2.07 1.27 -2.31
CA ALA A 22 -2.88 2.45 -2.57
C ALA A 22 -4.37 2.12 -2.81
N GLY A 23 -4.71 0.84 -2.92
CA GLY A 23 -6.06 0.31 -3.06
C GLY A 23 -6.14 -0.82 -4.07
N ARG A 24 -7.29 -1.48 -4.08
CA ARG A 24 -7.61 -2.64 -4.91
C ARG A 24 -8.98 -2.45 -5.52
N ARG A 25 -9.15 -2.87 -6.77
CA ARG A 25 -10.40 -2.75 -7.52
C ARG A 25 -10.79 -4.09 -8.12
N LEU A 26 -12.07 -4.42 -8.03
CA LEU A 26 -12.68 -5.61 -8.60
C LEU A 26 -13.90 -5.20 -9.42
N GLY A 27 -13.92 -5.60 -10.69
CA GLY A 27 -15.09 -5.43 -11.55
C GLY A 27 -16.06 -6.60 -11.37
N PHE A 28 -17.36 -6.31 -11.37
CA PHE A 28 -18.41 -7.34 -11.35
C PHE A 28 -19.62 -6.87 -12.16
N SER A 29 -20.66 -7.72 -12.21
CA SER A 29 -21.95 -7.36 -12.78
C SER A 29 -23.04 -7.63 -11.78
N ALA A 30 -23.95 -6.67 -11.62
CA ALA A 30 -25.15 -6.81 -10.81
C ALA A 30 -26.30 -6.06 -11.48
N ARG A 31 -27.52 -6.58 -11.39
CA ARG A 31 -28.74 -5.95 -11.93
C ARG A 31 -28.63 -5.60 -13.42
N GLY A 32 -27.91 -6.44 -14.18
CA GLY A 32 -27.64 -6.23 -15.60
C GLY A 32 -26.69 -5.06 -15.92
N GLN A 33 -26.02 -4.48 -14.93
CA GLN A 33 -25.10 -3.35 -15.09
C GLN A 33 -23.67 -3.75 -14.70
N HIS A 34 -22.69 -3.07 -15.30
CA HIS A 34 -21.31 -3.18 -14.84
C HIS A 34 -21.14 -2.43 -13.53
N ALA A 35 -20.45 -3.08 -12.60
CA ALA A 35 -20.23 -2.60 -11.25
C ALA A 35 -18.76 -2.71 -10.87
N GLU A 36 -18.37 -1.89 -9.91
CA GLU A 36 -17.01 -1.81 -9.41
C GLU A 36 -17.01 -1.77 -7.89
N LEU A 37 -16.22 -2.65 -7.28
CA LEU A 37 -15.92 -2.69 -5.86
C LEU A 37 -14.46 -2.28 -5.68
N SER A 38 -14.20 -1.23 -4.90
CA SER A 38 -12.86 -0.79 -4.58
C SER A 38 -12.62 -0.80 -3.08
N LEU A 39 -11.46 -1.32 -2.67
CA LEU A 39 -10.94 -1.28 -1.31
C LEU A 39 -9.79 -0.29 -1.26
N LEU A 40 -9.90 0.74 -0.42
CA LEU A 40 -8.90 1.80 -0.29
C LEU A 40 -8.32 1.83 1.13
N PRO A 41 -7.04 2.21 1.31
CA PRO A 41 -6.50 2.43 2.63
C PRO A 41 -7.31 3.50 3.37
N GLN A 42 -7.60 3.22 4.64
CA GLN A 42 -8.27 4.14 5.54
C GLN A 42 -7.24 5.10 6.14
N HIS A 43 -7.54 6.40 6.16
CA HIS A 43 -6.67 7.39 6.81
C HIS A 43 -6.70 7.22 8.34
N GLU A 44 -5.59 7.57 9.00
CA GLU A 44 -5.22 7.18 10.38
C GLU A 44 -6.24 7.45 11.50
N ASP A 45 -7.30 8.22 11.26
CA ASP A 45 -8.28 8.62 12.28
C ASP A 45 -9.60 7.84 12.29
N ALA A 46 -9.85 6.98 11.31
CA ALA A 46 -11.16 6.36 11.22
C ALA A 46 -11.24 5.12 12.14
N ARG A 47 -11.88 5.34 13.29
CA ARG A 47 -12.22 4.31 14.29
C ARG A 47 -13.19 3.30 13.70
N ILE A 48 -13.28 2.14 14.34
CA ILE A 48 -14.32 1.16 14.07
C ILE A 48 -15.70 1.86 14.15
N PRO A 49 -16.55 1.77 13.11
CA PRO A 49 -17.86 2.41 13.10
C PRO A 49 -18.74 1.84 14.22
N ALA A 50 -19.42 2.72 14.96
CA ALA A 50 -20.25 2.32 16.10
C ALA A 50 -21.51 1.55 15.68
N ASP A 51 -21.94 1.73 14.43
CA ASP A 51 -23.11 1.15 13.78
C ASP A 51 -22.73 0.03 12.78
N GLY A 52 -21.47 -0.43 12.80
CA GLY A 52 -21.02 -1.50 11.93
C GLY A 52 -21.70 -2.84 12.24
N VAL A 53 -21.97 -3.63 11.20
CA VAL A 53 -22.57 -4.97 11.32
C VAL A 53 -21.52 -6.03 11.04
N TRP A 54 -21.32 -6.92 12.01
CA TRP A 54 -20.45 -8.08 11.84
C TRP A 54 -21.14 -9.17 11.01
N LEU A 55 -20.45 -9.62 9.98
CA LEU A 55 -20.88 -10.69 9.09
C LEU A 55 -19.80 -11.77 9.05
N ASN A 56 -20.23 -13.02 9.05
CA ASN A 56 -19.37 -14.14 8.75
C ASN A 56 -19.39 -14.38 7.24
N THR A 57 -18.22 -14.57 6.64
CA THR A 57 -18.04 -14.78 5.20
C THR A 57 -17.06 -15.91 4.95
N ALA A 58 -16.94 -16.39 3.71
CA ALA A 58 -15.95 -17.43 3.36
C ALA A 58 -14.50 -17.02 3.66
N VAL A 59 -14.19 -15.72 3.61
CA VAL A 59 -12.85 -15.20 3.92
C VAL A 59 -12.65 -14.92 5.41
N GLY A 60 -13.69 -15.05 6.23
CA GLY A 60 -13.70 -14.80 7.67
C GLY A 60 -14.63 -13.64 8.08
N PRO A 61 -14.61 -13.25 9.37
CA PRO A 61 -15.46 -12.17 9.87
C PRO A 61 -15.10 -10.80 9.28
N LEU A 62 -16.11 -10.08 8.81
CA LEU A 62 -16.01 -8.72 8.30
C LEU A 62 -17.00 -7.83 9.04
N LEU A 63 -16.56 -6.64 9.44
CA LEU A 63 -17.44 -5.59 9.92
C LEU A 63 -17.68 -4.60 8.79
N LEU A 64 -18.94 -4.31 8.48
CA LEU A 64 -19.32 -3.36 7.43
C LEU A 64 -20.11 -2.19 8.03
N SER A 65 -19.73 -0.94 7.72
CA SER A 65 -20.65 0.19 7.85
C SER A 65 -21.68 0.14 6.72
N ASP A 66 -22.85 0.74 6.93
CA ASP A 66 -23.91 0.83 5.91
C ASP A 66 -24.23 -0.52 5.26
N ALA A 67 -24.19 -1.60 6.06
CA ALA A 67 -24.19 -2.97 5.58
C ALA A 67 -25.40 -3.30 4.70
N GLU A 68 -26.60 -2.78 5.03
CA GLU A 68 -27.80 -2.98 4.20
C GLU A 68 -27.62 -2.40 2.78
N ALA A 69 -27.16 -1.15 2.69
CA ALA A 69 -26.95 -0.46 1.42
C ALA A 69 -25.83 -1.14 0.62
N LEU A 70 -24.75 -1.52 1.29
CA LEU A 70 -23.61 -2.20 0.66
C LEU A 70 -24.02 -3.56 0.10
N LEU A 71 -24.63 -4.42 0.92
CA LEU A 71 -25.08 -5.74 0.50
C LEU A 71 -26.15 -5.67 -0.60
N SER A 72 -27.01 -4.66 -0.58
CA SER A 72 -27.98 -4.40 -1.65
C SER A 72 -27.29 -4.18 -3.00
N LEU A 73 -26.20 -3.41 -3.05
CA LEU A 73 -25.46 -3.12 -4.30
C LEU A 73 -24.61 -4.29 -4.80
N LEU A 74 -24.32 -5.27 -3.94
CA LEU A 74 -23.52 -6.44 -4.27
C LEU A 74 -24.31 -7.59 -4.91
N GLY A 75 -25.64 -7.47 -4.98
CA GLY A 75 -26.53 -8.49 -5.51
C GLY A 75 -27.62 -7.97 -6.45
N GLU A 76 -28.44 -8.92 -6.89
CA GLU A 76 -29.55 -8.71 -7.82
C GLU A 76 -30.82 -8.21 -7.14
N VAL A 77 -30.89 -8.25 -5.81
CA VAL A 77 -32.09 -7.89 -5.04
C VAL A 77 -31.72 -6.95 -3.89
N PRO A 78 -32.64 -6.05 -3.48
CA PRO A 78 -32.46 -5.28 -2.26
C PRO A 78 -32.29 -6.18 -1.04
N PHE A 79 -31.44 -5.76 -0.10
CA PHE A 79 -31.15 -6.46 1.13
C PHE A 79 -31.53 -5.60 2.34
N THR A 80 -32.09 -6.23 3.38
CA THR A 80 -32.41 -5.57 4.66
C THR A 80 -32.01 -6.47 5.83
N LEU A 81 -31.45 -5.85 6.86
CA LEU A 81 -31.17 -6.42 8.18
C LEU A 81 -32.31 -6.15 9.17
N GLY A 82 -33.39 -5.50 8.74
CA GLY A 82 -34.55 -5.21 9.57
C GLY A 82 -35.30 -6.49 9.98
N GLY A 83 -35.67 -6.55 11.25
CA GLY A 83 -36.43 -7.65 11.83
C GLY A 83 -35.55 -8.81 12.34
N GLU A 84 -36.19 -9.90 12.74
CA GLU A 84 -35.49 -11.09 13.23
C GLU A 84 -34.75 -11.80 12.09
N PRO A 85 -33.48 -12.20 12.29
CA PRO A 85 -32.69 -12.87 11.25
C PRO A 85 -33.27 -14.24 10.91
N GLN A 86 -33.77 -14.41 9.69
CA GLN A 86 -34.36 -15.67 9.22
C GLN A 86 -33.40 -16.42 8.29
N ALA A 87 -33.14 -17.69 8.58
CA ALA A 87 -32.17 -18.50 7.84
C ALA A 87 -32.44 -18.57 6.33
N TRP A 88 -33.72 -18.68 5.92
CA TRP A 88 -34.09 -18.72 4.51
C TRP A 88 -33.79 -17.41 3.77
N TYR A 89 -33.86 -16.26 4.45
CA TYR A 89 -33.59 -14.96 3.85
C TYR A 89 -32.11 -14.80 3.51
N TRP A 90 -31.23 -15.23 4.42
CA TRP A 90 -29.79 -15.28 4.16
C TRP A 90 -29.43 -16.28 3.05
N GLN A 91 -30.09 -17.44 2.98
CA GLN A 91 -29.91 -18.38 1.87
C GLN A 91 -30.29 -17.75 0.52
N LEU A 92 -31.46 -17.09 0.46
CA LEU A 92 -31.90 -16.39 -0.75
C LEU A 92 -30.91 -15.27 -1.12
N PHE A 93 -30.49 -14.46 -0.16
CA PHE A 93 -29.53 -13.40 -0.40
C PHE A 93 -28.24 -13.95 -1.03
N ASN A 94 -27.66 -15.01 -0.47
CA ASN A 94 -26.45 -15.64 -1.00
C ASN A 94 -26.63 -16.16 -2.44
N GLN A 95 -27.81 -16.68 -2.79
CA GLN A 95 -28.12 -17.12 -4.15
C GLN A 95 -28.32 -15.96 -5.14
N ARG A 96 -28.57 -14.75 -4.63
CA ARG A 96 -28.82 -13.54 -5.41
C ARG A 96 -27.64 -12.58 -5.42
N LEU A 97 -26.50 -12.96 -4.82
CA LEU A 97 -25.24 -12.24 -4.99
C LEU A 97 -24.80 -12.29 -6.46
N SER A 98 -24.12 -11.22 -6.90
CA SER A 98 -23.32 -11.26 -8.12
C SER A 98 -22.39 -12.49 -8.08
N PRO A 99 -22.19 -13.24 -9.18
CA PRO A 99 -21.33 -14.43 -9.18
C PRO A 99 -19.92 -14.14 -8.63
N VAL A 100 -19.31 -13.04 -9.06
CA VAL A 100 -17.98 -12.61 -8.60
C VAL A 100 -17.98 -12.31 -7.09
N ILE A 101 -19.08 -11.73 -6.57
CA ILE A 101 -19.19 -11.43 -5.14
C ILE A 101 -19.54 -12.69 -4.33
N ALA A 102 -20.30 -13.62 -4.90
CA ALA A 102 -20.60 -14.90 -4.28
C ALA A 102 -19.30 -15.70 -4.10
N ASP A 103 -18.46 -15.79 -5.12
CA ASP A 103 -17.15 -16.44 -5.03
C ASP A 103 -16.23 -15.78 -4.00
N LEU A 104 -16.40 -14.47 -3.79
CA LEU A 104 -15.61 -13.67 -2.85
C LEU A 104 -16.06 -13.83 -1.39
N LEU A 105 -17.37 -13.78 -1.12
CA LEU A 105 -17.92 -13.59 0.22
C LEU A 105 -18.87 -14.71 0.68
N ALA A 106 -19.51 -15.43 -0.25
CA ALA A 106 -20.53 -16.40 0.13
C ALA A 106 -19.91 -17.64 0.80
N PRO A 107 -20.53 -18.19 1.85
CA PRO A 107 -21.79 -17.75 2.44
C PRO A 107 -21.60 -16.54 3.35
N VAL A 108 -22.47 -15.53 3.18
CA VAL A 108 -22.62 -14.38 4.06
C VAL A 108 -23.71 -14.69 5.09
N ALA A 109 -23.39 -14.52 6.36
CA ALA A 109 -24.31 -14.77 7.48
C ALA A 109 -24.10 -13.72 8.58
N PRO A 110 -25.11 -13.47 9.45
CA PRO A 110 -24.93 -12.56 10.58
C PRO A 110 -23.93 -13.17 11.57
N PHE A 111 -23.09 -12.33 12.17
CA PHE A 111 -22.10 -12.76 13.13
C PHE A 111 -22.20 -11.92 14.40
N SER A 112 -22.50 -12.56 15.53
CA SER A 112 -22.78 -11.87 16.79
C SER A 112 -21.53 -11.61 17.64
N ASP A 113 -20.44 -12.33 17.38
CA ASP A 113 -19.23 -12.28 18.19
C ASP A 113 -18.19 -11.37 17.54
N ALA A 114 -17.93 -10.19 18.11
CA ALA A 114 -16.85 -9.36 17.60
C ALA A 114 -15.49 -10.10 17.75
N PRO A 115 -14.68 -10.22 16.69
CA PRO A 115 -13.34 -10.80 16.79
C PRO A 115 -12.49 -10.06 17.82
N THR A 116 -11.68 -10.80 18.58
CA THR A 116 -10.74 -10.24 19.57
C THR A 116 -9.48 -9.66 18.91
N GLU A 117 -9.19 -10.05 17.67
CA GLU A 117 -8.01 -9.60 16.93
C GLU A 117 -8.10 -8.13 16.50
N PRO A 118 -6.97 -7.41 16.41
CA PRO A 118 -6.94 -6.04 15.94
C PRO A 118 -7.42 -5.97 14.48
N ALA A 119 -8.48 -5.21 14.23
CA ALA A 119 -9.03 -5.05 12.89
C ALA A 119 -8.31 -3.93 12.13
N ILE A 120 -7.91 -4.22 10.89
CA ILE A 120 -7.52 -3.21 9.91
C ILE A 120 -8.78 -2.65 9.24
N GLY A 121 -8.90 -1.33 9.20
CA GLY A 121 -9.94 -0.63 8.47
C GLY A 121 -9.52 -0.32 7.03
N CYS A 122 -10.45 -0.51 6.09
CA CYS A 122 -10.35 0.01 4.73
C CYS A 122 -11.67 0.66 4.33
N ARG A 123 -11.60 1.62 3.40
CA ARG A 123 -12.79 2.18 2.76
C ARG A 123 -13.24 1.27 1.64
N VAL A 124 -14.55 1.06 1.55
CA VAL A 124 -15.22 0.32 0.50
C VAL A 124 -15.98 1.30 -0.37
N LEU A 125 -15.63 1.37 -1.64
CA LEU A 125 -16.39 2.12 -2.63
C LEU A 125 -17.08 1.12 -3.56
N VAL A 126 -18.40 1.26 -3.69
CA VAL A 126 -19.17 0.52 -4.71
C VAL A 126 -19.77 1.50 -5.68
N ARG A 127 -19.61 1.20 -6.98
CA ARG A 127 -20.27 1.93 -8.07
C ARG A 127 -21.06 0.95 -8.92
N LEU A 128 -22.36 1.21 -9.08
CA LEU A 128 -23.27 0.44 -9.91
C LEU A 128 -24.06 1.42 -10.80
N GLY A 129 -23.70 1.51 -12.07
CA GLY A 129 -24.26 2.55 -12.94
C GLY A 129 -24.01 3.96 -12.39
N SER A 130 -25.09 4.69 -12.07
CA SER A 130 -25.04 6.01 -11.42
C SER A 130 -25.04 5.96 -9.89
N GLU A 131 -25.34 4.80 -9.29
CA GLU A 131 -25.34 4.64 -7.83
C GLU A 131 -23.90 4.54 -7.33
N ARG A 132 -23.62 5.21 -6.20
CA ARG A 132 -22.34 5.15 -5.51
C ARG A 132 -22.56 5.04 -4.02
N LEU A 133 -21.83 4.13 -3.39
CA LEU A 133 -21.76 4.00 -1.94
C LEU A 133 -20.31 4.11 -1.47
N ASP A 134 -20.13 4.75 -0.33
CA ASP A 134 -18.87 4.85 0.41
C ASP A 134 -19.14 4.31 1.81
N ALA A 135 -18.43 3.24 2.17
CA ALA A 135 -18.61 2.53 3.41
C ALA A 135 -17.23 2.15 3.98
N HIS A 136 -17.25 1.56 5.17
CA HIS A 136 -16.06 1.08 5.86
C HIS A 136 -16.13 -0.43 6.03
N LEU A 137 -14.99 -1.09 5.82
CA LEU A 137 -14.80 -2.50 6.12
C LEU A 137 -13.67 -2.63 7.14
N HIS A 138 -13.94 -3.35 8.23
CA HIS A 138 -12.92 -3.74 9.18
C HIS A 138 -12.80 -5.26 9.23
N ALA A 139 -11.57 -5.76 9.22
CA ALA A 139 -11.28 -7.19 9.24
C ALA A 139 -9.96 -7.47 9.95
N ALA A 140 -9.76 -8.69 10.43
CA ALA A 140 -8.44 -9.14 10.84
C ALA A 140 -7.46 -9.11 9.64
N PRO A 141 -6.15 -8.87 9.85
CA PRO A 141 -5.16 -8.87 8.77
C PRO A 141 -5.17 -10.15 7.92
N ALA A 142 -5.36 -11.33 8.54
CA ALA A 142 -5.48 -12.60 7.83
C ALA A 142 -6.72 -12.63 6.91
N THR A 143 -7.86 -12.15 7.41
CA THR A 143 -9.12 -12.09 6.64
C THR A 143 -8.97 -11.15 5.45
N LEU A 144 -8.36 -9.98 5.62
CA LEU A 144 -8.11 -9.05 4.51
C LEU A 144 -7.19 -9.68 3.45
N LEU A 145 -6.13 -10.38 3.86
CA LEU A 145 -5.25 -11.07 2.92
C LEU A 145 -5.98 -12.17 2.13
N ARG A 146 -6.87 -12.94 2.78
CA ARG A 146 -7.71 -13.92 2.10
C ARG A 146 -8.66 -13.24 1.10
N LEU A 147 -9.31 -12.15 1.49
CA LEU A 147 -10.19 -11.35 0.62
C LEU A 147 -9.45 -10.84 -0.63
N LEU A 148 -8.24 -10.32 -0.44
CA LEU A 148 -7.41 -9.82 -1.54
C LEU A 148 -6.80 -10.92 -2.40
N GLY A 149 -6.75 -12.16 -1.90
CA GLY A 149 -6.23 -13.33 -2.61
C GLY A 149 -7.29 -14.21 -3.26
N SER A 150 -8.58 -14.01 -2.97
CA SER A 150 -9.68 -14.84 -3.46
C SER A 150 -10.28 -14.38 -4.80
N ALA A 151 -9.79 -13.28 -5.37
CA ALA A 151 -10.23 -12.77 -6.66
C ALA A 151 -9.10 -12.01 -7.39
N ASP A 152 -9.28 -11.74 -8.67
CA ASP A 152 -8.33 -11.00 -9.51
C ASP A 152 -8.44 -9.48 -9.29
N TRP A 153 -8.05 -9.03 -8.10
CA TRP A 153 -8.04 -7.62 -7.74
C TRP A 153 -6.99 -6.82 -8.55
N GLN A 154 -7.46 -5.81 -9.28
CA GLN A 154 -6.61 -4.85 -9.96
C GLN A 154 -6.00 -3.87 -8.94
N VAL A 155 -4.69 -3.62 -9.04
CA VAL A 155 -4.00 -2.63 -8.20
C VAL A 155 -4.44 -1.23 -8.61
N LEU A 156 -4.82 -0.40 -7.64
CA LEU A 156 -4.97 1.02 -7.86
C LEU A 156 -3.60 1.68 -7.73
N ASN A 157 -3.02 2.09 -8.86
CA ASN A 157 -1.79 2.86 -8.86
C ASN A 157 -2.11 4.32 -8.56
N ARG A 158 -1.42 4.90 -7.58
CA ARG A 158 -1.41 6.35 -7.37
C ARG A 158 -0.13 6.87 -8.01
N ASP A 159 -0.27 7.79 -8.95
CA ASP A 159 0.90 8.49 -9.47
C ASP A 159 1.58 9.21 -8.31
N VAL A 160 2.90 9.03 -8.21
CA VAL A 160 3.71 9.81 -7.29
C VAL A 160 3.67 11.25 -7.79
N ASP A 161 3.39 12.19 -6.89
CA ASP A 161 3.38 13.61 -7.25
C ASP A 161 4.71 13.98 -7.91
N GLN A 162 4.65 14.55 -9.11
CA GLN A 162 5.83 14.98 -9.87
C GLN A 162 6.62 16.07 -9.14
N SER A 163 6.01 16.73 -8.14
CA SER A 163 6.68 17.68 -7.25
C SER A 163 7.58 17.01 -6.20
N TRP A 164 7.46 15.69 -6.00
CA TRP A 164 8.24 14.96 -5.02
C TRP A 164 9.72 14.91 -5.44
N SER A 165 10.54 15.68 -4.72
CA SER A 165 11.97 15.75 -4.98
C SER A 165 12.74 14.73 -4.15
N VAL A 166 13.60 13.97 -4.82
CA VAL A 166 14.56 13.07 -4.18
C VAL A 166 15.95 13.69 -4.29
N ALA A 167 16.48 14.17 -3.17
CA ALA A 167 17.85 14.68 -3.11
C ALA A 167 18.82 13.51 -2.91
N THR A 168 19.72 13.29 -3.87
CA THR A 168 20.82 12.33 -3.73
C THR A 168 22.15 13.08 -3.65
N PRO A 169 22.96 12.90 -2.59
CA PRO A 169 24.25 13.54 -2.50
C PRO A 169 25.21 12.98 -3.56
N LEU A 170 25.95 13.86 -4.22
CA LEU A 170 27.04 13.47 -5.11
C LEU A 170 28.29 13.17 -4.30
N ILE A 171 28.62 11.89 -4.13
CA ILE A 171 29.83 11.47 -3.41
C ILE A 171 31.03 11.56 -4.37
N VAL A 172 31.94 12.50 -4.10
CA VAL A 172 33.17 12.68 -4.90
C VAL A 172 34.31 11.74 -4.47
N GLY A 173 34.29 11.28 -3.22
CA GLY A 173 35.27 10.36 -2.68
C GLY A 173 34.97 9.95 -1.24
N GLU A 174 35.68 8.93 -0.79
CA GLU A 174 35.52 8.32 0.53
C GLU A 174 36.87 8.27 1.24
N LEU A 175 36.86 8.54 2.54
CA LEU A 175 38.01 8.48 3.43
C LEU A 175 37.57 7.91 4.77
N SER A 176 38.40 7.07 5.37
CA SER A 176 38.21 6.60 6.74
C SER A 176 39.22 7.28 7.65
N LEU A 177 38.72 7.95 8.68
CA LEU A 177 39.52 8.60 9.71
C LEU A 177 39.17 8.00 11.07
N THR A 178 40.16 7.88 11.94
CA THR A 178 39.94 7.57 13.36
C THR A 178 39.25 8.74 14.05
N ARG A 179 38.66 8.48 15.22
CA ARG A 179 37.96 9.51 16.00
C ARG A 179 38.90 10.64 16.40
N GLU A 180 40.13 10.31 16.77
CA GLU A 180 41.18 11.24 17.16
C GLU A 180 41.58 12.14 15.97
N GLN A 181 41.69 11.56 14.76
CA GLN A 181 41.99 12.32 13.55
C GLN A 181 40.87 13.30 13.21
N ILE A 182 39.61 12.86 13.26
CA ILE A 182 38.45 13.74 13.04
C ILE A 182 38.44 14.89 14.04
N ALA A 183 38.73 14.61 15.31
CA ALA A 183 38.78 15.63 16.37
C ALA A 183 39.94 16.63 16.20
N SER A 184 40.99 16.24 15.49
CA SER A 184 42.16 17.10 15.24
C SER A 184 42.01 18.05 14.05
N LEU A 185 41.00 17.83 13.18
CA LEU A 185 40.82 18.62 11.95
C LEU A 185 40.53 20.10 12.23
N ARG A 186 41.17 20.97 11.45
CA ARG A 186 41.03 22.43 11.51
C ARG A 186 40.70 23.01 10.14
N PRO A 187 40.07 24.20 10.08
CA PRO A 187 39.89 24.92 8.82
C PRO A 187 41.23 25.12 8.11
N GLY A 188 41.32 24.70 6.85
CA GLY A 188 42.55 24.74 6.05
C GLY A 188 43.26 23.39 5.92
N ASP A 189 42.91 22.39 6.72
CA ASP A 189 43.45 21.03 6.54
C ASP A 189 42.98 20.44 5.21
N VAL A 190 43.91 19.77 4.53
CA VAL A 190 43.65 19.07 3.26
C VAL A 190 43.45 17.58 3.54
N VAL A 191 42.29 17.07 3.13
CA VAL A 191 41.98 15.64 3.19
C VAL A 191 42.05 15.04 1.80
N LEU A 192 42.75 13.90 1.66
CA LEU A 192 42.82 13.16 0.41
C LEU A 192 41.91 11.93 0.54
N PRO A 193 40.87 11.78 -0.30
CA PRO A 193 40.06 10.57 -0.33
C PRO A 193 40.92 9.33 -0.61
N ALA A 194 40.71 8.26 0.14
CA ALA A 194 41.34 6.97 -0.12
C ALA A 194 40.74 6.30 -1.37
N ARG A 195 39.47 6.60 -1.66
CA ARG A 195 38.77 6.16 -2.86
C ARG A 195 38.12 7.37 -3.52
N CYS A 196 38.61 7.76 -4.68
CA CYS A 196 37.97 8.80 -5.51
C CYS A 196 36.89 8.14 -6.37
N ARG A 197 35.70 8.76 -6.44
CA ARG A 197 34.63 8.35 -7.37
C ARG A 197 34.70 9.08 -8.70
N PHE A 198 35.45 10.18 -8.73
CA PHE A 198 35.73 10.98 -9.91
C PHE A 198 37.23 11.22 -10.04
N ASP A 199 37.72 11.25 -11.27
CA ASP A 199 39.07 11.66 -11.59
C ASP A 199 39.19 13.19 -11.73
N SER A 200 40.41 13.68 -11.96
CA SER A 200 40.67 15.10 -12.17
C SER A 200 40.10 15.66 -13.48
N ALA A 201 39.72 14.79 -14.43
CA ALA A 201 39.03 15.17 -15.66
C ALA A 201 37.51 15.22 -15.47
N GLY A 202 37.00 14.88 -14.28
CA GLY A 202 35.59 14.87 -13.95
C GLY A 202 34.86 13.62 -14.40
N GLN A 203 35.56 12.56 -14.80
CA GLN A 203 34.95 11.27 -15.17
C GLN A 203 34.85 10.38 -13.93
N GLY A 204 33.71 9.70 -13.76
CA GLY A 204 33.46 8.90 -12.58
C GLY A 204 32.19 8.08 -12.66
N SER A 205 31.72 7.63 -11.49
CA SER A 205 30.50 6.83 -11.36
C SER A 205 29.61 7.39 -10.25
N VAL A 206 28.29 7.33 -10.44
CA VAL A 206 27.30 7.74 -9.42
C VAL A 206 26.30 6.62 -9.16
N THR A 207 25.97 6.39 -7.90
CA THR A 207 24.90 5.47 -7.51
C THR A 207 23.59 6.24 -7.32
N LEU A 208 22.58 5.93 -8.13
CA LEU A 208 21.23 6.48 -8.04
C LEU A 208 20.22 5.34 -7.90
N ALA A 209 19.39 5.39 -6.85
CA ALA A 209 18.37 4.37 -6.59
C ALA A 209 18.91 2.91 -6.60
N GLY A 210 20.13 2.71 -6.11
CA GLY A 210 20.80 1.40 -6.07
C GLY A 210 21.43 0.95 -7.39
N ARG A 211 21.43 1.80 -8.43
CA ARG A 211 22.04 1.52 -9.73
C ARG A 211 23.27 2.39 -9.94
N GLN A 212 24.29 1.86 -10.60
CA GLN A 212 25.53 2.59 -10.89
C GLN A 212 25.47 3.17 -12.31
N TRP A 213 25.88 4.43 -12.44
CA TRP A 213 25.87 5.16 -13.71
C TRP A 213 27.25 5.73 -13.98
N ALA A 214 27.76 5.57 -15.20
CA ALA A 214 28.90 6.33 -15.68
C ALA A 214 28.50 7.81 -15.72
N ALA A 215 29.34 8.67 -15.16
CA ALA A 215 29.03 10.09 -15.01
C ALA A 215 30.22 10.96 -15.38
N ARG A 216 29.92 12.15 -15.89
CA ARG A 216 30.90 13.19 -16.19
C ARG A 216 30.46 14.52 -15.61
N THR A 217 31.35 15.22 -14.93
CA THR A 217 31.11 16.60 -14.51
C THR A 217 31.49 17.57 -15.61
N ASP A 218 30.67 18.59 -15.82
CA ASP A 218 30.96 19.72 -16.70
C ASP A 218 30.76 21.03 -15.93
N GLN A 219 31.56 22.04 -16.22
CA GLN A 219 31.45 23.34 -15.56
C GLN A 219 30.96 24.38 -16.55
N GLN A 220 29.78 24.95 -16.30
CA GLN A 220 29.20 25.98 -17.14
C GLN A 220 28.77 27.18 -16.30
N ALA A 221 29.25 28.37 -16.66
CA ALA A 221 28.84 29.65 -16.08
C ALA A 221 28.74 29.67 -14.53
N GLN A 222 29.75 29.09 -13.86
CA GLN A 222 29.89 28.97 -12.39
C GLN A 222 29.06 27.85 -11.72
N HIS A 223 28.35 27.04 -12.48
CA HIS A 223 27.65 25.86 -11.98
C HIS A 223 28.36 24.57 -12.41
N LEU A 224 28.45 23.62 -11.47
CA LEU A 224 28.89 22.26 -11.76
C LEU A 224 27.66 21.45 -12.17
N PHE A 225 27.70 20.91 -13.39
CA PHE A 225 26.69 20.02 -13.93
C PHE A 225 27.21 18.58 -13.90
N LEU A 226 26.29 17.65 -13.66
CA LEU A 226 26.56 16.21 -13.76
C LEU A 226 25.79 15.66 -14.95
N GLN A 227 26.51 15.06 -15.89
CA GLN A 227 25.94 14.33 -17.01
C GLN A 227 26.00 12.84 -16.69
N LEU A 228 24.84 12.19 -16.71
CA LEU A 228 24.73 10.74 -16.58
C LEU A 228 24.78 10.12 -17.98
N GLY A 229 25.65 9.14 -18.15
CA GLY A 229 25.79 8.36 -19.38
C GLY A 229 24.95 7.08 -19.33
N HIS A 230 25.62 5.94 -19.42
CA HIS A 230 24.99 4.62 -19.39
C HIS A 230 25.03 4.02 -17.98
N GLU A 231 24.10 3.09 -17.73
CA GLU A 231 24.10 2.26 -16.53
C GLU A 231 25.29 1.29 -16.60
N GLU A 232 26.14 1.31 -15.58
CA GLU A 232 27.22 0.35 -15.41
C GLU A 232 26.66 -0.87 -14.67
N HIS A 233 26.78 -2.05 -15.27
CA HIS A 233 26.48 -3.28 -14.56
C HIS A 233 27.61 -3.53 -13.58
N SER A 234 27.35 -3.31 -12.29
CA SER A 234 28.25 -3.74 -11.24
C SER A 234 28.34 -5.28 -11.31
N HIS A 235 29.43 -5.78 -11.88
CA HIS A 235 29.88 -7.16 -11.67
C HIS A 235 30.16 -7.31 -10.17
N HIS A 236 29.13 -7.68 -9.41
CA HIS A 236 29.36 -8.37 -8.14
C HIS A 236 29.75 -9.80 -8.50
N GLU A 237 31.03 -10.01 -8.82
CA GLU A 237 31.68 -11.27 -8.49
C GLU A 237 31.98 -11.28 -6.99
N TYR A 238 31.82 -12.47 -6.41
CA TYR A 238 31.99 -12.91 -5.01
C TYR A 238 30.75 -12.86 -4.12
#